data_AF-A0A9P1AEW1-F1
#
_entry.id   AF-A0A9P1AEW1-F1
#
_cell.length_a   1.000
_cell.length_b   1.000
_cell.length_c   1.000
_cell.angle_alpha   90.00
_cell.angle_beta   90.00
_cell.angle_gamma   90.00
#
_symmetry.space_group_name_H-M   'P 1'
#
loop_
_entity.id
_entity.type
_entity.pdbx_description
1 polymer ?
#
loop_
_entity_poly.entity_id
_entity_poly.type
_entity_poly.pdbx_seq_one_letter_code
_entity_poly.pdbx_strand_id
1 'polypeptide(L)'
;MANRSDTSNAPKPPKKVKSKKQKKMSFAQAQDVYLRLKQEKEEEKERERAEREKRNETIAATNKSRKKMNQALAKRNKKGQPNLNAQMDVLLERIQKKVGKDYKKQ
;
A
#
# COMPACT_ATOMS: atom_id res chain seq x y z
N MET A 1 55.08 51.93 -2.17
CA MET A 1 55.28 50.65 -1.48
C MET A 1 54.36 49.62 -2.12
N ALA A 2 54.92 48.58 -2.72
CA ALA A 2 54.16 47.54 -3.44
C ALA A 2 54.19 46.25 -2.61
N ASN A 3 53.03 45.85 -2.08
CA ASN A 3 52.87 44.59 -1.37
C ASN A 3 52.36 43.53 -2.35
N ARG A 4 53.20 42.53 -2.65
CA ARG A 4 52.84 41.31 -3.36
C ARG A 4 52.21 40.34 -2.34
N SER A 5 50.96 39.97 -2.55
CA SER A 5 50.27 38.95 -1.76
C SER A 5 50.65 37.55 -2.26
N ASP A 6 51.27 36.76 -1.40
CA ASP A 6 51.48 35.32 -1.54
C ASP A 6 50.15 34.57 -1.76
N THR A 7 50.02 33.88 -2.89
CA THR A 7 48.92 32.96 -3.20
C THR A 7 49.38 31.52 -2.99
N SER A 8 49.52 31.10 -1.73
CA SER A 8 49.87 29.71 -1.38
C SER A 8 48.79 29.02 -0.54
N ASN A 9 47.58 28.92 -1.08
CA ASN A 9 46.60 27.97 -0.53
C ASN A 9 45.72 27.35 -1.63
N ALA A 10 46.34 26.50 -2.45
CA ALA A 10 45.62 25.63 -3.36
C ALA A 10 45.16 24.35 -2.61
N PRO A 11 43.86 24.00 -2.61
CA PRO A 11 43.39 22.77 -1.98
C PRO A 11 43.91 21.55 -2.73
N LYS A 12 44.56 20.62 -2.01
CA LYS A 12 45.10 19.38 -2.56
C LYS A 12 43.94 18.49 -3.10
N PRO A 13 44.10 17.83 -4.26
CA PRO A 13 43.05 16.99 -4.84
C PRO A 13 42.73 15.77 -3.95
N PRO A 14 41.47 15.30 -3.93
CA PRO A 14 41.07 14.18 -3.09
C PRO A 14 41.84 12.90 -3.46
N LYS A 15 42.43 12.24 -2.46
CA LYS A 15 43.13 10.95 -2.62
C LYS A 15 42.14 9.91 -3.14
N LYS A 16 42.39 9.37 -4.34
CA LYS A 16 41.60 8.28 -4.94
C LYS A 16 41.69 7.04 -4.05
N VAL A 17 40.59 6.71 -3.36
CA VAL A 17 40.46 5.47 -2.59
C VAL A 17 40.42 4.31 -3.58
N LYS A 18 41.45 3.45 -3.60
CA LYS A 18 41.48 2.26 -4.46
C LYS A 18 40.37 1.32 -4.02
N SER A 19 39.34 1.12 -4.83
CA SER A 19 38.29 0.14 -4.56
C SER A 19 38.90 -1.27 -4.52
N LYS A 20 38.58 -2.05 -3.48
CA LYS A 20 38.99 -3.46 -3.40
C LYS A 20 38.23 -4.23 -4.49
N LYS A 21 38.97 -4.94 -5.37
CA LYS A 21 38.37 -5.82 -6.38
C LYS A 21 37.65 -6.97 -5.67
N GLN A 22 36.32 -7.06 -5.85
CA GLN A 22 35.54 -8.20 -5.36
C GLN A 22 35.88 -9.46 -6.15
N LYS A 23 36.06 -10.58 -5.47
CA LYS A 23 36.25 -11.89 -6.11
C LYS A 23 34.94 -12.29 -6.81
N LYS A 24 35.04 -12.74 -8.06
CA LYS A 24 33.89 -13.25 -8.82
C LYS A 24 33.50 -14.64 -8.27
N MET A 25 32.21 -14.85 -8.07
CA MET A 25 31.65 -16.16 -7.66
C MET A 25 31.87 -17.20 -8.76
N SER A 26 31.95 -18.48 -8.39
CA SER A 26 31.97 -19.57 -9.38
C SER A 26 30.60 -19.72 -10.04
N PHE A 27 30.55 -20.37 -11.21
CA PHE A 27 29.31 -20.57 -11.95
C PHE A 27 28.27 -21.38 -11.15
N ALA A 28 28.70 -22.45 -10.47
CA ALA A 28 27.82 -23.25 -9.61
C ALA A 28 27.23 -22.42 -8.46
N GLN A 29 28.07 -21.59 -7.80
CA GLN A 29 27.61 -20.68 -6.75
C GLN A 29 26.61 -19.64 -7.30
N ALA A 30 26.85 -19.12 -8.49
CA ALA A 30 25.93 -18.18 -9.14
C ALA A 30 24.57 -18.83 -9.47
N GLN A 31 24.58 -20.10 -9.91
CA GLN A 31 23.36 -20.86 -10.20
C GLN A 31 22.54 -21.14 -8.93
N ASP A 32 23.20 -21.52 -7.84
CA ASP A 32 22.52 -21.75 -6.55
C ASP A 32 21.88 -20.47 -6.01
N VAL A 33 22.59 -19.34 -6.08
CA VAL A 33 22.05 -18.04 -5.67
C VAL A 33 20.87 -17.64 -6.56
N TYR A 34 20.97 -17.86 -7.87
CA TYR A 34 19.88 -17.56 -8.79
C TYR A 34 18.61 -18.35 -8.45
N LEU A 35 18.73 -19.65 -8.17
CA LEU A 35 17.59 -20.50 -7.82
C LEU A 35 16.93 -20.04 -6.51
N ARG A 36 17.73 -19.71 -5.48
CA ARG A 36 17.21 -19.17 -4.22
C ARG A 36 16.46 -17.86 -4.42
N LEU A 37 17.08 -16.90 -5.13
CA LEU A 37 16.46 -15.61 -5.42
C LEU A 37 15.19 -15.76 -6.24
N LYS A 38 15.13 -16.75 -7.15
CA LYS A 38 13.93 -17.04 -7.92
C LYS A 38 12.79 -17.53 -7.02
N GLN A 39 13.08 -18.48 -6.12
CA GLN A 39 12.11 -18.99 -5.15
C GLN A 39 11.60 -17.88 -4.22
N GLU A 40 12.51 -17.09 -3.64
CA GLU A 40 12.14 -15.95 -2.79
C GLU A 40 11.22 -14.96 -3.51
N LYS A 41 11.49 -14.67 -4.79
CA LYS A 41 10.65 -13.79 -5.62
C LYS A 41 9.27 -14.37 -5.90
N GLU A 42 9.17 -15.69 -6.05
CA GLU A 42 7.89 -16.37 -6.26
C GLU A 42 7.06 -16.33 -4.97
N GLU A 43 7.66 -16.64 -3.82
CA GLU A 43 7.00 -16.52 -2.52
C GLU A 43 6.56 -15.09 -2.21
N GLU A 44 7.41 -14.09 -2.47
CA GLU A 44 7.08 -12.68 -2.24
C GLU A 44 5.88 -12.24 -3.09
N LYS A 45 5.85 -12.65 -4.37
CA LYS A 45 4.70 -12.39 -5.26
C LYS A 45 3.42 -13.04 -4.76
N GLU A 46 3.49 -14.26 -4.26
CA GLU A 46 2.32 -14.95 -3.71
C GLU A 46 1.80 -14.25 -2.44
N ARG A 47 2.70 -13.85 -1.55
CA ARG A 47 2.34 -13.06 -0.35
C ARG A 47 1.71 -11.72 -0.72
N GLU A 48 2.29 -11.00 -1.67
CA GLU A 48 1.75 -9.72 -2.14
C GLU A 48 0.36 -9.88 -2.77
N ARG A 49 0.16 -10.93 -3.58
CA ARG A 49 -1.15 -11.25 -4.15
C ARG A 49 -2.18 -11.54 -3.07
N ALA A 50 -1.84 -12.39 -2.11
CA ALA A 50 -2.74 -12.74 -1.01
C ALA A 50 -3.12 -11.52 -0.16
N GLU A 51 -2.16 -10.63 0.12
CA GLU A 51 -2.43 -9.38 0.84
C GLU A 51 -3.33 -8.45 0.03
N ARG A 52 -3.06 -8.30 -1.27
CA ARG A 52 -3.86 -7.48 -2.17
C ARG A 52 -5.28 -8.01 -2.31
N GLU A 53 -5.47 -9.31 -2.39
CA GLU A 53 -6.78 -9.96 -2.43
C GLU A 53 -7.57 -9.67 -1.14
N LYS A 54 -6.97 -9.90 0.03
CA LYS A 54 -7.60 -9.55 1.32
C LYS A 54 -7.99 -8.07 1.40
N ARG A 55 -7.10 -7.17 0.97
CA ARG A 55 -7.40 -5.74 0.92
C ARG A 55 -8.55 -5.43 -0.04
N ASN A 56 -8.55 -6.02 -1.22
CA ASN A 56 -9.60 -5.83 -2.22
C ASN A 56 -10.95 -6.36 -1.74
N GLU A 57 -10.99 -7.49 -1.04
CA GLU A 57 -12.20 -8.05 -0.45
C GLU A 57 -12.82 -7.12 0.59
N THR A 58 -12.02 -6.57 1.50
CA THR A 58 -12.53 -5.63 2.53
C THR A 58 -13.07 -4.34 1.91
N ILE A 59 -12.39 -3.82 0.89
CA ILE A 59 -12.84 -2.64 0.12
C ILE A 59 -14.12 -2.98 -0.64
N ALA A 60 -14.19 -4.13 -1.30
CA ALA A 60 -15.35 -4.56 -2.08
C ALA A 60 -16.60 -4.74 -1.19
N ALA A 61 -16.45 -5.36 -0.02
CA ALA A 61 -17.53 -5.52 0.96
C ALA A 61 -18.07 -4.15 1.43
N THR A 62 -17.16 -3.23 1.75
CA THR A 62 -17.51 -1.88 2.19
C THR A 62 -18.23 -1.10 1.08
N ASN A 63 -17.69 -1.14 -0.15
CA ASN A 63 -18.26 -0.47 -1.31
C ASN A 63 -19.63 -1.04 -1.68
N LYS A 64 -19.81 -2.37 -1.61
CA LYS A 64 -21.11 -3.03 -1.85
C LYS A 64 -22.16 -2.55 -0.87
N SER A 65 -21.82 -2.48 0.43
CA SER A 65 -22.74 -1.96 1.45
C SER A 65 -23.08 -0.48 1.22
N ARG A 66 -22.07 0.34 0.90
CA ARG A 66 -22.26 1.78 0.62
C ARG A 66 -23.14 2.00 -0.60
N LYS A 67 -22.93 1.25 -1.69
CA LYS A 67 -23.72 1.34 -2.92
C LYS A 67 -25.20 1.00 -2.68
N LYS A 68 -25.48 -0.08 -1.95
CA LYS A 68 -26.87 -0.47 -1.59
C LYS A 68 -27.58 0.62 -0.78
N MET A 69 -26.89 1.16 0.22
CA MET A 69 -27.41 2.26 1.04
C MET A 69 -27.70 3.50 0.20
N ASN A 70 -26.75 3.94 -0.62
CA ASN A 70 -26.92 5.09 -1.51
C ASN A 70 -28.09 4.88 -2.48
N GLN A 71 -28.25 3.66 -3.01
CA GLN A 71 -29.37 3.34 -3.89
C GLN A 71 -30.72 3.45 -3.18
N ALA A 72 -30.82 2.99 -1.93
CA ALA A 72 -32.04 3.13 -1.14
C ALA A 72 -32.35 4.60 -0.83
N LEU A 73 -31.35 5.40 -0.43
CA LEU A 73 -31.51 6.82 -0.13
C LEU A 73 -31.84 7.67 -1.36
N ALA A 74 -31.37 7.25 -2.55
CA ALA A 74 -31.67 7.91 -3.81
C ALA A 74 -33.10 7.63 -4.33
N LYS A 75 -33.83 6.66 -3.75
CA LYS A 75 -35.21 6.36 -4.17
C LYS A 75 -36.12 7.56 -3.90
N ARG A 76 -36.87 7.95 -4.91
CA ARG A 76 -37.88 9.01 -4.85
C ARG A 76 -39.26 8.46 -5.20
N ASN A 77 -40.31 9.08 -4.67
CA ASN A 77 -41.68 8.76 -5.03
C ASN A 77 -42.06 9.39 -6.39
N LYS A 78 -43.28 9.10 -6.90
CA LYS A 78 -43.77 9.68 -8.17
C LYS A 78 -43.77 11.21 -8.20
N LYS A 79 -43.83 11.86 -7.03
CA LYS A 79 -43.78 13.32 -6.87
C LYS A 79 -42.33 13.86 -6.71
N GLY A 80 -41.32 13.01 -6.89
CA GLY A 80 -39.91 13.40 -6.78
C GLY A 80 -39.40 13.61 -5.35
N GLN A 81 -40.22 13.37 -4.33
CA GLN A 81 -39.79 13.49 -2.94
C GLN A 81 -39.03 12.24 -2.49
N PRO A 82 -38.13 12.34 -1.50
CA PRO A 82 -37.43 11.19 -0.96
C PRO A 82 -38.41 10.13 -0.42
N ASN A 83 -38.11 8.85 -0.66
CA ASN A 83 -38.93 7.75 -0.17
C ASN A 83 -38.61 7.44 1.31
N LEU A 84 -39.52 7.82 2.21
CA LEU A 84 -39.35 7.63 3.66
C LEU A 84 -39.15 6.16 4.05
N ASN A 85 -39.90 5.24 3.44
CA ASN A 85 -39.79 3.81 3.75
C ASN A 85 -38.39 3.28 3.41
N ALA A 86 -37.84 3.68 2.26
CA ALA A 86 -36.48 3.29 1.87
C ALA A 86 -35.40 3.87 2.80
N GLN A 87 -35.62 5.07 3.35
CA GLN A 87 -34.73 5.64 4.37
C GLN A 87 -34.84 4.92 5.71
N MET A 88 -36.05 4.52 6.09
CA MET A 88 -36.31 3.74 7.30
C MET A 88 -35.57 2.40 7.26
N ASP A 89 -35.62 1.70 6.13
CA ASP A 89 -34.89 0.43 5.95
C ASP A 89 -33.38 0.59 6.21
N VAL A 90 -32.78 1.67 5.68
CA VAL A 90 -31.35 1.98 5.90
C VAL A 90 -31.05 2.26 7.38
N LEU A 91 -31.96 2.96 8.07
CA LEU A 91 -31.80 3.27 9.49
C LEU A 91 -31.88 2.00 10.35
N LEU A 92 -32.87 1.15 10.08
CA LEU A 92 -33.06 -0.14 10.76
C LEU A 92 -31.85 -1.06 10.55
N GLU A 93 -31.34 -1.17 9.32
CA GLU A 93 -30.14 -1.97 9.02
C GLU A 93 -28.91 -1.46 9.82
N ARG A 94 -28.76 -0.13 9.97
CA ARG A 94 -27.67 0.46 10.77
C ARG A 94 -27.81 0.14 12.25
N ILE A 95 -29.02 0.23 12.80
CA ILE A 95 -29.29 -0.10 14.21
C ILE A 95 -28.99 -1.57 14.47
N GLN A 96 -29.50 -2.48 13.63
CA GLN A 96 -29.25 -3.91 13.75
C GLN A 96 -27.74 -4.23 13.69
N LYS A 97 -26.99 -3.60 12.78
CA LYS A 97 -25.53 -3.77 12.70
C LYS A 97 -24.80 -3.27 13.93
N LYS A 98 -25.26 -2.18 14.56
CA LYS A 98 -24.66 -1.64 15.79
C LYS A 98 -24.93 -2.58 16.95
N VAL A 99 -26.19 -2.91 17.18
CA VAL A 99 -26.65 -3.83 18.22
C VAL A 99 -25.96 -5.20 18.11
N GLY A 100 -25.92 -5.79 16.91
CA GLY A 100 -25.23 -7.06 16.70
C GLY A 100 -23.71 -7.01 16.90
N LYS A 101 -23.06 -5.86 16.75
CA LYS A 101 -21.63 -5.69 17.10
C LYS A 101 -21.43 -5.58 18.60
N ASP A 102 -22.33 -4.88 19.29
CA ASP A 102 -22.27 -4.69 20.74
C ASP A 102 -22.47 -6.03 21.45
N TYR A 103 -23.39 -6.89 20.97
CA TYR A 103 -23.56 -8.25 21.48
C TYR A 103 -22.38 -9.19 21.23
N LYS A 104 -21.63 -9.02 20.13
CA LYS A 104 -20.45 -9.85 19.83
C LYS A 104 -19.19 -9.44 20.62
N LYS A 105 -19.25 -8.30 21.31
CA LYS A 105 -18.15 -7.77 22.14
C LYS A 105 -18.31 -8.11 23.62
N GLN A 106 -19.50 -8.54 24.04
CA GLN A 106 -19.76 -9.12 25.37
C GLN A 106 -19.44 -10.60 25.33
#